data_AF-A0AAN6W1E2-F1
#
_entry.id   AF-A0AAN6W1E2-F1
#
_cell.length_a   1.000
_cell.length_b   1.000
_cell.length_c   1.000
_cell.angle_alpha   90.00
_cell.angle_beta   90.00
_cell.angle_gamma   90.00
#
_symmetry.space_group_name_H-M   'P 1'
#
loop_
_entity.id
_entity.type
_entity.pdbx_description
1 polymer ?
#
loop_
_entity_poly.entity_id
_entity_poly.type
_entity_poly.pdbx_seq_one_letter_code
_entity_poly.pdbx_strand_id
1 'polypeptide(L)'
;MDSSPDTTYDEPIFELAMDCEKRLTQDIGDLERGGDKVGTALLIELSYQFQTWAAFAGVFAEPRITLDRRLRRHPELQNQMLQLLDIMQLNLIYLFEPIKPSSRQP
;
A
#
# COMPACT_ATOMS: atom_id res chain seq x y z
N MET A 1 -24.72 -31.74 6.05
CA MET A 1 -24.48 -30.30 5.84
C MET A 1 -22.99 -30.10 6.06
N ASP A 2 -22.31 -29.75 4.97
CA ASP A 2 -20.86 -29.64 4.88
C ASP A 2 -20.39 -28.37 5.58
N SER A 3 -19.89 -28.51 6.81
CA SER A 3 -19.15 -27.45 7.49
C SER A 3 -17.73 -27.44 6.94
N SER A 4 -17.55 -26.87 5.75
CA SER A 4 -16.22 -26.49 5.26
C SER A 4 -15.58 -25.58 6.32
N PRO A 5 -14.33 -25.85 6.74
CA PRO A 5 -13.64 -24.98 7.67
C PRO A 5 -13.52 -23.62 6.99
N ASP A 6 -14.03 -22.60 7.67
CA ASP A 6 -13.76 -21.20 7.36
C ASP A 6 -12.26 -20.99 7.63
N THR A 7 -11.42 -21.43 6.69
CA THR A 7 -10.02 -21.09 6.67
C THR A 7 -9.98 -19.60 6.41
N THR A 8 -9.80 -18.84 7.48
CA THR A 8 -9.26 -17.48 7.43
C THR A 8 -7.98 -17.57 6.63
N TYR A 9 -8.08 -17.32 5.32
CA TYR A 9 -6.93 -17.25 4.46
C TYR A 9 -6.29 -15.91 4.76
N ASP A 10 -5.03 -15.92 5.20
CA ASP A 10 -4.26 -14.68 5.32
C ASP A 10 -4.24 -14.00 3.94
N GLU A 11 -4.68 -12.74 3.89
CA GLU A 11 -4.67 -11.90 2.68
C GLU A 11 -3.64 -10.77 2.86
N PRO A 12 -2.33 -11.10 2.96
CA PRO A 12 -1.31 -10.13 3.33
C PRO A 12 -1.13 -9.02 2.27
N ILE A 13 -1.39 -9.30 0.99
CA ILE A 13 -1.37 -8.25 -0.04
C ILE A 13 -2.53 -7.28 0.16
N PHE A 14 -3.73 -7.79 0.43
CA PHE A 14 -4.88 -6.95 0.78
C PHE A 14 -4.59 -6.07 2.00
N GLU A 15 -4.09 -6.65 3.08
CA GLU A 15 -3.82 -5.94 4.33
C GLU A 15 -2.78 -4.82 4.15
N LEU A 16 -1.64 -5.11 3.53
CA LEU A 16 -0.61 -4.09 3.27
C LEU A 16 -1.08 -3.00 2.32
N ALA A 17 -1.88 -3.36 1.30
CA ALA A 17 -2.44 -2.38 0.38
C ALA A 17 -3.45 -1.45 1.08
N MET A 18 -4.26 -1.97 2.01
CA MET A 18 -5.16 -1.17 2.83
C MET A 18 -4.39 -0.21 3.75
N ASP A 19 -3.29 -0.66 4.35
CA ASP A 19 -2.43 0.22 5.15
C ASP A 19 -1.81 1.35 4.30
N CYS A 20 -1.40 1.05 3.06
CA CYS A 20 -0.91 2.07 2.12
C CYS A 20 -2.00 3.09 1.75
N GLU A 21 -3.22 2.63 1.44
CA GLU A 21 -4.37 3.50 1.13
C GLU A 21 -4.72 4.43 2.30
N LYS A 22 -4.78 3.86 3.51
CA LYS A 22 -5.06 4.61 4.73
C LYS A 22 -4.00 5.69 4.96
N ARG A 23 -2.73 5.34 4.74
CA ARG A 23 -1.62 6.28 4.91
C ARG A 23 -1.66 7.42 3.89
N LEU A 24 -1.87 7.10 2.61
CA LEU A 24 -2.05 8.10 1.55
C LEU A 24 -3.16 9.10 1.91
N THR A 25 -4.30 8.59 2.39
CA THR A 25 -5.43 9.43 2.82
C THR A 25 -5.06 10.35 3.99
N GLN A 26 -4.31 9.84 4.97
CA GLN A 26 -3.84 10.62 6.10
C GLN A 26 -2.86 11.72 5.67
N ASP A 27 -1.84 11.37 4.89
CA ASP A 27 -0.80 12.28 4.44
C ASP A 27 -1.36 13.41 3.55
N ILE A 28 -2.32 13.09 2.67
CA ILE A 28 -3.07 14.11 1.89
C ILE A 28 -3.76 15.08 2.83
N GLY A 29 -4.49 14.59 3.83
CA GLY A 29 -5.20 15.44 4.79
C GLY A 29 -4.27 16.28 5.66
N ASP A 30 -3.08 15.79 6.00
CA ASP A 30 -2.06 16.54 6.72
C ASP A 30 -1.48 17.68 5.87
N LEU A 31 -1.19 17.43 4.59
CA LEU A 31 -0.70 18.45 3.66
C LEU A 31 -1.76 19.52 3.37
N GLU A 32 -3.02 19.13 3.21
CA GLU A 32 -4.14 20.06 3.05
C GLU A 32 -4.25 21.00 4.25
N ARG A 33 -4.15 20.46 5.49
CA ARG A 33 -4.12 21.25 6.72
C ARG A 33 -2.89 22.15 6.83
N GLY A 34 -1.74 21.67 6.35
CA GLY A 34 -0.49 22.43 6.29
C GLY A 34 -0.44 23.50 5.19
N GLY A 35 -1.40 23.51 4.27
CA GLY A 35 -1.46 24.43 3.14
C GLY A 35 -0.49 24.11 2.00
N ASP A 36 0.13 22.93 1.99
CA ASP A 36 1.03 22.51 0.92
C ASP A 36 0.25 21.96 -0.28
N LYS A 37 -0.15 22.87 -1.15
CA LYS A 37 -0.93 22.55 -2.36
C LYS A 37 -0.16 21.68 -3.35
N VAL A 38 1.17 21.80 -3.41
CA VAL A 38 2.00 21.06 -4.37
C VAL A 38 2.14 19.62 -3.91
N GLY A 39 2.50 19.41 -2.64
CA GLY A 39 2.56 18.08 -2.03
C GLY A 39 1.20 17.38 -2.06
N THR A 40 0.12 18.11 -1.78
CA THR A 40 -1.26 17.59 -1.86
C THR A 40 -1.58 17.08 -3.26
N ALA A 41 -1.35 17.89 -4.30
CA ALA A 41 -1.66 17.50 -5.68
C ALA A 41 -0.86 16.26 -6.12
N LEU A 42 0.42 16.21 -5.75
CA LEU A 42 1.28 15.06 -6.04
C LEU A 42 0.78 13.78 -5.36
N LEU A 43 0.44 13.83 -4.06
CA LEU A 43 -0.06 12.65 -3.37
C LEU A 43 -1.43 12.19 -3.88
N ILE A 44 -2.30 13.11 -4.30
CA ILE A 44 -3.57 12.74 -4.94
C ILE A 44 -3.32 11.96 -6.24
N GLU A 45 -2.36 12.41 -7.06
CA GLU A 45 -1.98 11.69 -8.29
C GLU A 45 -1.42 10.29 -7.97
N LEU A 46 -0.50 10.19 -7.01
CA LEU A 46 0.07 8.90 -6.60
C LEU A 46 -1.00 7.97 -6.00
N SER A 47 -1.92 8.50 -5.22
CA SER A 47 -3.05 7.75 -4.68
C SER A 47 -3.94 7.21 -5.81
N TYR A 48 -4.24 8.03 -6.82
CA TYR A 48 -5.00 7.58 -7.99
C TYR A 48 -4.29 6.46 -8.78
N GLN A 49 -2.98 6.59 -8.98
CA GLN A 49 -2.18 5.55 -9.65
C GLN A 49 -2.18 4.24 -8.85
N PHE A 50 -2.04 4.33 -7.52
CA PHE A 50 -2.12 3.17 -6.63
C PHE A 50 -3.48 2.47 -6.73
N GLN A 51 -4.58 3.24 -6.65
CA GLN A 51 -5.94 2.69 -6.77
C GLN A 51 -6.19 2.01 -8.11
N THR A 52 -5.71 2.62 -9.20
CA THR A 52 -5.81 2.07 -10.55
C THR A 52 -5.10 0.72 -10.65
N TRP A 53 -3.89 0.63 -10.09
CA TRP A 53 -3.14 -0.62 -10.02
C TRP A 53 -3.84 -1.66 -9.14
N ALA A 54 -4.32 -1.28 -7.96
CA ALA A 54 -4.96 -2.19 -7.01
C ALA A 54 -6.23 -2.81 -7.61
N ALA A 55 -7.03 -1.99 -8.31
CA ALA A 55 -8.21 -2.43 -9.05
C ALA A 55 -7.83 -3.39 -10.19
N PHE A 56 -6.83 -3.03 -11.00
CA PHE A 56 -6.36 -3.87 -12.10
C PHE A 56 -5.83 -5.23 -11.63
N ALA A 57 -5.04 -5.23 -10.56
CA ALA A 57 -4.47 -6.44 -10.00
C ALA A 57 -5.51 -7.28 -9.22
N GLY A 58 -6.66 -6.71 -8.88
CA GLY A 58 -7.71 -7.36 -8.10
C GLY A 58 -7.34 -7.51 -6.63
N VAL A 59 -6.60 -6.54 -6.08
CA VAL A 59 -6.19 -6.53 -4.65
C VAL A 59 -7.42 -6.49 -3.76
N PHE A 60 -8.36 -5.56 -4.04
CA PHE A 60 -9.60 -5.39 -3.28
C PHE A 60 -10.80 -6.11 -3.91
N ALA A 61 -10.56 -7.17 -4.70
CA ALA A 61 -11.63 -7.92 -5.34
C ALA A 61 -12.37 -8.85 -4.33
N GLU A 62 -13.46 -9.47 -4.76
CA GLU A 62 -14.16 -10.45 -3.90
C GLU A 62 -13.22 -11.60 -3.46
N PRO A 63 -13.37 -12.18 -2.25
CA PRO A 63 -12.46 -13.21 -1.69
C PRO A 63 -12.22 -14.46 -2.56
N ARG A 64 -13.00 -14.64 -3.63
CA ARG A 64 -12.84 -15.74 -4.60
C ARG A 64 -11.85 -15.42 -5.71
N ILE A 65 -11.56 -14.15 -5.95
CA ILE A 65 -10.76 -13.65 -7.07
C ILE A 65 -9.70 -12.62 -6.64
N THR A 66 -9.49 -12.42 -5.33
CA THR A 66 -8.42 -11.57 -4.78
C THR A 66 -7.05 -11.95 -5.33
N LEU A 67 -6.16 -10.96 -5.38
CA LEU A 67 -4.78 -11.19 -5.80
C LEU A 67 -4.07 -12.22 -4.92
N ASP A 68 -4.26 -12.19 -3.61
CA ASP A 68 -3.73 -13.21 -2.69
C ASP A 68 -4.16 -14.62 -3.09
N ARG A 69 -5.44 -14.81 -3.43
CA ARG A 69 -5.96 -16.10 -3.86
C ARG A 69 -5.39 -16.53 -5.22
N ARG A 70 -5.20 -15.60 -6.15
CA ARG A 70 -4.58 -15.86 -7.46
C ARG A 70 -3.10 -16.25 -7.32
N LEU A 71 -2.39 -15.65 -6.38
CA LEU A 71 -0.96 -15.88 -6.15
C LEU A 71 -0.66 -17.00 -5.16
N ARG A 72 -1.67 -17.61 -4.52
CA ARG A 72 -1.51 -18.70 -3.56
C ARG A 72 -0.64 -19.87 -4.04
N ARG A 73 -0.63 -20.15 -5.36
CA ARG A 73 0.18 -21.22 -5.97
C ARG A 73 1.52 -20.72 -6.53
N HIS A 74 1.83 -19.44 -6.32
CA HIS A 74 2.99 -18.73 -6.85
C HIS A 74 3.64 -17.88 -5.73
N PRO A 75 4.18 -18.52 -4.67
CA PRO A 75 4.66 -17.82 -3.48
C PRO A 75 5.80 -16.83 -3.78
N GLU A 76 6.58 -17.05 -4.83
CA GLU A 76 7.63 -16.12 -5.26
C GLU A 76 7.04 -14.80 -5.77
N LEU A 77 5.95 -14.88 -6.55
CA LEU A 77 5.25 -13.69 -7.01
C LEU A 77 4.56 -12.99 -5.84
N GLN A 78 3.94 -13.74 -4.92
CA GLN A 78 3.35 -13.16 -3.71
C GLN A 78 4.40 -12.39 -2.90
N ASN A 79 5.56 -12.97 -2.66
CA ASN A 79 6.65 -12.32 -1.95
C ASN A 79 7.15 -11.05 -2.65
N GLN A 80 7.24 -11.06 -3.98
CA GLN A 80 7.61 -9.85 -4.73
C GLN A 80 6.58 -8.74 -4.57
N MET A 81 5.29 -9.07 -4.60
CA MET A 81 4.22 -8.10 -4.38
C MET A 81 4.27 -7.51 -2.96
N LEU A 82 4.48 -8.36 -1.96
CA LEU A 82 4.61 -7.93 -0.57
C LEU A 82 5.82 -7.01 -0.39
N GLN A 83 6.98 -7.36 -0.94
CA GLN A 83 8.17 -6.50 -0.90
C GLN A 83 7.95 -5.15 -1.56
N LEU A 84 7.25 -5.11 -2.70
CA LEU A 84 6.93 -3.85 -3.37
C LEU A 84 6.01 -2.97 -2.53
N LEU A 85 5.00 -3.57 -1.89
CA LEU A 85 4.09 -2.86 -0.98
C LEU A 85 4.80 -2.39 0.29
N ASP A 86 5.69 -3.18 0.86
CA ASP A 86 6.50 -2.78 2.01
C ASP A 86 7.39 -1.57 1.66
N ILE A 87 8.07 -1.61 0.51
CA ILE A 87 8.87 -0.48 0.03
C ILE A 87 8.00 0.76 -0.16
N MET A 88 6.80 0.60 -0.73
CA MET A 88 5.85 1.70 -0.89
C MET A 88 5.41 2.27 0.47
N GLN A 89 5.07 1.42 1.43
CA GLN A 89 4.69 1.84 2.78
C GLN A 89 5.83 2.62 3.45
N LEU A 90 7.07 2.13 3.34
CA LEU A 90 8.25 2.83 3.86
C LEU A 90 8.45 4.19 3.18
N ASN A 91 8.30 4.27 1.85
CA ASN A 91 8.41 5.54 1.14
C ASN A 91 7.36 6.55 1.60
N LEU A 92 6.12 6.11 1.87
CA LEU A 92 5.07 6.96 2.43
C LEU A 92 5.41 7.38 3.87
N ILE A 93 5.97 6.48 4.68
CA ILE A 93 6.42 6.81 6.04
C ILE A 93 7.45 7.93 6.04
N TYR A 94 8.43 7.86 5.15
CA TYR A 94 9.57 8.77 5.12
C TYR A 94 9.41 9.94 4.13
N LEU A 95 8.26 10.08 3.47
CA LEU A 95 8.04 11.07 2.40
C LEU A 95 8.33 12.51 2.84
N PHE A 96 8.08 12.81 4.12
CA PHE A 96 8.27 14.13 4.72
C PHE A 96 9.37 14.16 5.78
N GLU A 97 10.15 13.08 5.92
CA GLU A 97 11.30 13.15 6.82
C GLU A 97 12.32 14.14 6.24
N PRO A 98 12.68 15.21 6.97
CA PRO A 98 13.73 16.10 6.51
C PRO A 98 15.01 15.27 6.39
N ILE A 99 15.67 15.32 5.23
CA ILE A 99 17.03 14.79 5.10
C ILE A 99 17.87 15.50 6.15
N LYS A 100 18.14 14.82 7.28
CA LYS A 100 19.05 15.36 8.29
C LYS A 100 20.39 15.55 7.60
N PRO A 101 20.94 16.78 7.54
CA PRO A 101 22.27 16.96 6.99
C PRO A 101 23.21 16.09 7.81
N SER A 102 23.89 15.16 7.12
CA SER A 102 24.90 14.31 7.72
C SER A 102 25.89 15.20 8.46
N SER A 103 25.90 15.10 9.79
CA SER A 103 26.86 15.75 10.67
C SER A 103 28.23 15.06 10.55
N ARG A 104 28.79 15.04 9.33
CA ARG A 104 30.24 14.88 9.16
C ARG A 104 30.86 16.23 9.46
N GLN A 105 31.17 16.43 10.75
CA GLN A 105 32.13 17.45 11.17
C GLN A 105 33.57 16.99 10.83
N PRO A 106 34.48 17.95 10.59
CA PRO A 106 35.79 17.76 9.94
C PRO A 106 36.79 16.94 10.76
#